data_AF-A0A9X1AB31-F1
#
_entry.id   AF-A0A9X1AB31-F1
#
_cell.length_a   1.000
_cell.length_b   1.000
_cell.length_c   1.000
_cell.angle_alpha   90.00
_cell.angle_beta   90.00
_cell.angle_gamma   90.00
#
_symmetry.space_group_name_H-M   'P 1'
#
loop_
_entity.id
_entity.type
_entity.pdbx_description
1 polymer ?
#
loop_
_entity_poly.entity_id
_entity_poly.type
_entity_poly.pdbx_seq_one_letter_code
_entity_poly.pdbx_strand_id
1 'polypeptide(L)'
;MQYSTEEQMPDYVLAEIEDLLAGLPQQLAALFAPKPWPRAEMLAMARLIAAETGVPDLCGDVFCRRSGLCRAETIGGNGPPCAEFWSDEALTRLEGGLDGLVLAWMLAERADKSARDRLAARSGEPAPQAARRKAMPSRRARKR
;
A
#
# COMPACT_ATOMS: atom_id res chain seq x y z
N MET A 1 -19.95 56.38 -13.41
CA MET A 1 -19.16 55.26 -13.93
C MET A 1 -19.84 53.99 -13.45
N GLN A 2 -20.86 53.53 -14.18
CA GLN A 2 -21.66 52.36 -13.82
C GLN A 2 -21.06 51.16 -14.56
N TYR A 3 -20.37 50.29 -13.81
CA TYR A 3 -20.09 48.94 -14.27
C TYR A 3 -21.30 48.08 -13.88
N SER A 4 -22.13 47.71 -14.84
CA SER A 4 -23.15 46.66 -14.66
C SER A 4 -23.37 46.00 -15.99
N THR A 5 -22.56 45.00 -16.25
CA THR A 5 -22.90 43.92 -17.15
C THR A 5 -22.69 42.68 -16.30
N GLU A 6 -23.74 42.28 -15.58
CA GLU A 6 -23.89 40.88 -15.19
C GLU A 6 -23.98 40.11 -16.50
N GLU A 7 -22.83 39.71 -17.02
CA GLU A 7 -22.74 38.87 -18.19
C GLU A 7 -23.30 37.51 -17.77
N GLN A 8 -24.58 37.30 -18.03
CA GLN A 8 -25.26 36.04 -17.75
C GLN A 8 -24.53 34.94 -18.50
N MET A 9 -23.98 34.01 -17.74
CA MET A 9 -23.27 32.87 -18.28
C MET A 9 -24.25 32.02 -19.09
N PRO A 10 -23.92 31.63 -20.32
CA PRO A 10 -24.83 30.83 -21.14
C PRO A 10 -25.19 29.50 -20.47
N ASP A 11 -26.44 29.06 -20.61
CA ASP A 11 -26.97 27.84 -19.98
C ASP A 11 -26.14 26.58 -20.26
N TYR A 12 -25.52 26.49 -21.44
CA TYR A 12 -24.66 25.35 -21.79
C TYR A 12 -23.38 25.30 -20.93
N VAL A 13 -22.85 26.46 -20.52
CA VAL A 13 -21.67 26.53 -19.65
C VAL A 13 -22.03 26.09 -18.23
N LEU A 14 -23.23 26.44 -17.76
CA LEU A 14 -23.72 25.97 -16.46
C LEU A 14 -23.89 24.44 -16.46
N ALA A 15 -24.45 23.87 -17.51
CA ALA A 15 -24.58 22.41 -17.65
C ALA A 15 -23.22 21.70 -17.69
N GLU A 16 -22.23 22.22 -18.42
CA GLU A 16 -20.87 21.65 -18.43
C GLU A 16 -20.20 21.69 -17.04
N ILE A 17 -20.39 22.78 -16.28
CA ILE A 17 -19.87 22.89 -14.91
C ILE A 17 -20.56 21.88 -13.99
N GLU A 18 -21.88 21.72 -14.10
CA GLU A 18 -22.63 20.73 -13.31
C GLU A 18 -22.15 19.30 -13.59
N ASP A 19 -21.94 18.94 -14.87
CA ASP A 19 -21.41 17.63 -15.27
C ASP A 19 -19.99 17.40 -14.74
N LEU A 20 -19.12 18.41 -14.79
CA LEU A 20 -17.77 18.35 -14.23
C LEU A 20 -17.80 18.17 -12.70
N LEU A 21 -18.66 18.91 -12.01
CA LEU A 21 -18.82 18.83 -10.56
C LEU A 21 -19.40 17.48 -10.13
N ALA A 22 -20.29 16.89 -10.93
CA ALA A 22 -20.84 15.55 -10.69
C ALA A 22 -19.77 14.45 -10.75
N GLY A 23 -18.77 14.57 -11.64
CA GLY A 23 -17.68 13.60 -11.78
C GLY A 23 -16.51 13.78 -10.79
N LEU A 24 -16.38 14.95 -10.18
CA LEU A 24 -15.25 15.31 -9.31
C LEU A 24 -15.06 14.35 -8.12
N PRO A 25 -16.10 13.91 -7.38
CA PRO A 25 -15.93 12.99 -6.25
C PRO A 25 -15.27 11.66 -6.64
N GLN A 26 -15.62 11.11 -7.81
CA GLN A 26 -15.04 9.87 -8.35
C GLN A 26 -13.56 10.04 -8.65
N GLN A 27 -13.19 11.15 -9.29
CA GLN A 27 -11.81 11.47 -9.64
C GLN A 27 -10.96 11.68 -8.37
N LEU A 28 -11.51 12.35 -7.35
CA LEU A 28 -10.85 12.51 -6.06
C LEU A 28 -10.72 11.17 -5.32
N ALA A 29 -11.70 10.27 -5.41
CA ALA A 29 -11.65 8.97 -4.76
C ALA A 29 -10.51 8.10 -5.31
N ALA A 30 -10.15 8.25 -6.58
CA ALA A 30 -9.02 7.55 -7.20
C ALA A 30 -7.66 7.92 -6.57
N LEU A 31 -7.52 9.14 -6.02
CA LEU A 31 -6.31 9.57 -5.30
C LEU A 31 -6.06 8.78 -4.00
N PHE A 32 -7.11 8.14 -3.48
CA PHE A 32 -7.08 7.33 -2.26
C PHE A 32 -7.16 5.83 -2.55
N ALA A 33 -6.77 5.41 -3.77
CA ALA A 33 -6.72 4.00 -4.14
C ALA A 33 -5.89 3.18 -3.13
N PRO A 34 -6.23 1.88 -2.94
CA PRO A 34 -5.49 1.03 -2.01
C PRO A 34 -3.99 1.05 -2.29
N LYS A 35 -3.19 1.26 -1.23
CA LYS A 35 -1.74 1.27 -1.38
C LYS A 35 -1.21 -0.16 -1.47
N PRO A 36 -0.20 -0.42 -2.32
CA PRO A 36 0.45 -1.73 -2.35
C PRO A 36 1.05 -2.06 -0.98
N TRP A 37 1.14 -3.34 -0.65
CA TRP A 37 1.85 -3.82 0.53
C TRP A 37 3.32 -3.37 0.50
N PRO A 38 3.92 -2.84 1.59
CA PRO A 38 5.22 -2.14 1.57
C PRO A 38 6.42 -3.09 1.51
N ARG A 39 6.36 -4.11 0.65
CA ARG A 39 7.39 -5.15 0.53
C ARG A 39 8.74 -4.57 0.10
N ALA A 40 8.73 -3.58 -0.78
CA ALA A 40 9.96 -2.98 -1.29
C ALA A 40 10.71 -2.24 -0.17
N GLU A 41 9.98 -1.50 0.66
CA GLU A 41 10.48 -0.78 1.82
C GLU A 41 11.00 -1.74 2.89
N MET A 42 10.27 -2.82 3.17
CA MET A 42 10.71 -3.88 4.08
C MET A 42 12.02 -4.51 3.62
N LEU A 43 12.15 -4.82 2.33
CA LEU A 43 13.39 -5.38 1.76
C LEU A 43 14.53 -4.37 1.79
N ALA A 44 14.27 -3.10 1.48
CA ALA A 44 15.27 -2.05 1.55
C ALA A 44 15.81 -1.89 2.97
N MET A 45 14.93 -1.92 3.99
CA MET A 45 15.32 -1.87 5.39
C MET A 45 16.17 -3.07 5.81
N ALA A 46 15.77 -4.29 5.44
CA ALA A 46 16.56 -5.49 5.71
C ALA A 46 17.95 -5.41 5.07
N ARG A 47 18.05 -4.93 3.82
CA ARG A 47 19.33 -4.79 3.13
C ARG A 47 20.22 -3.72 3.75
N LEU A 48 19.64 -2.61 4.20
CA LEU A 48 20.34 -1.55 4.90
C LEU A 48 20.94 -2.05 6.21
N ILE A 49 20.13 -2.68 7.07
CA ILE A 49 20.59 -3.20 8.36
C ILE A 49 21.68 -4.26 8.14
N ALA A 50 21.51 -5.15 7.17
CA ALA A 50 22.54 -6.13 6.82
C ALA A 50 23.87 -5.45 6.44
N ALA A 51 23.84 -4.43 5.59
CA ALA A 51 25.03 -3.68 5.19
C ALA A 51 25.71 -2.97 6.38
N GLU A 52 24.92 -2.34 7.26
CA GLU A 52 25.42 -1.66 8.47
C GLU A 52 26.08 -2.61 9.48
N THR A 53 25.70 -3.90 9.45
CA THR A 53 26.15 -4.91 10.43
C THR A 53 27.19 -5.89 9.86
N GLY A 54 27.65 -5.68 8.63
CA GLY A 54 28.66 -6.53 7.99
C GLY A 54 28.16 -7.93 7.61
N VAL A 55 26.85 -8.20 7.71
CA VAL A 55 26.24 -9.49 7.31
C VAL A 55 26.61 -9.92 5.87
N PRO A 56 26.71 -9.02 4.86
CA PRO A 56 27.09 -9.39 3.51
C PRO A 56 28.44 -10.12 3.43
N ASP A 57 29.40 -9.79 4.29
CA ASP A 57 30.76 -10.37 4.29
C ASP A 57 30.78 -11.82 4.76
N LEU A 58 29.81 -12.18 5.59
CA LEU A 58 29.63 -13.52 6.16
C LEU A 58 28.66 -14.38 5.35
N CYS A 59 27.92 -13.78 4.41
CA CYS A 59 26.90 -14.47 3.63
C CYS A 59 27.50 -15.59 2.77
N GLY A 60 26.82 -16.74 2.67
CA GLY A 60 27.21 -17.85 1.80
C GLY A 60 27.20 -17.52 0.29
N ASP A 61 26.45 -16.50 -0.12
CA ASP A 61 26.41 -16.02 -1.51
C ASP A 61 27.65 -15.17 -1.86
N VAL A 62 28.39 -15.61 -2.89
CA VAL A 62 29.59 -14.92 -3.42
C VAL A 62 29.28 -13.49 -3.85
N PHE A 63 28.09 -13.24 -4.40
CA PHE A 63 27.72 -11.91 -4.87
C PHE A 63 27.52 -10.94 -3.71
N CYS A 64 26.86 -11.38 -2.63
CA CYS A 64 26.68 -10.55 -1.43
C CYS A 64 28.03 -10.12 -0.85
N ARG A 65 28.98 -11.08 -0.73
CA ARG A 65 30.33 -10.81 -0.24
C ARG A 65 31.11 -9.85 -1.14
N ARG A 66 31.06 -10.06 -2.46
CA ARG A 66 31.82 -9.23 -3.42
C ARG A 66 31.31 -7.80 -3.49
N SER A 67 30.01 -7.57 -3.37
CA SER A 67 29.44 -6.23 -3.42
C SER A 67 29.39 -5.53 -2.07
N GLY A 68 29.61 -6.23 -0.96
CA GLY A 68 29.38 -5.70 0.39
C GLY A 68 27.91 -5.32 0.62
N LEU A 69 26.99 -5.93 -0.13
CA LEU A 69 25.56 -5.56 -0.14
C LEU A 69 24.70 -6.81 -0.06
N CYS A 70 23.67 -6.77 0.80
CA CYS A 70 22.70 -7.83 0.89
C CYS A 70 21.79 -7.84 -0.36
N ARG A 71 21.65 -9.01 -1.00
CA ARG A 71 20.79 -9.21 -2.17
C ARG A 71 19.52 -10.00 -1.87
N ALA A 72 19.15 -10.14 -0.60
CA ALA A 72 17.95 -10.89 -0.21
C ALA A 72 16.70 -10.40 -0.96
N GLU A 73 15.95 -11.34 -1.54
CA GLU A 73 14.68 -11.07 -2.24
C GLU A 73 13.46 -11.34 -1.35
N THR A 74 13.66 -12.05 -0.24
CA THR A 74 12.60 -12.48 0.67
C THR A 74 13.06 -12.37 2.12
N ILE A 75 12.12 -12.04 3.01
CA ILE A 75 12.29 -12.01 4.48
C ILE A 75 11.61 -13.26 5.11
N GLY A 76 11.30 -14.29 4.31
CA GLY A 76 10.39 -15.40 4.67
C GLY A 76 11.04 -16.71 5.14
N GLY A 77 10.20 -17.67 5.56
CA GLY A 77 10.43 -18.75 6.55
C GLY A 77 11.61 -19.73 6.44
N ASN A 78 12.47 -19.63 5.44
CA ASN A 78 13.79 -20.30 5.47
C ASN A 78 14.94 -19.31 5.75
N GLY A 79 14.63 -18.01 5.90
CA GLY A 79 15.59 -16.93 6.01
C GLY A 79 16.47 -16.78 4.76
N PRO A 80 17.22 -15.68 4.62
CA PRO A 80 18.41 -15.71 3.78
C PRO A 80 19.43 -16.69 4.37
N PRO A 81 20.32 -17.31 3.56
CA PRO A 81 21.39 -18.18 4.07
C PRO A 81 22.28 -17.53 5.13
N CYS A 82 22.31 -16.19 5.16
CA CYS A 82 23.07 -15.43 6.15
C CYS A 82 22.34 -15.16 7.47
N ALA A 83 21.12 -15.67 7.66
CA ALA A 83 20.31 -15.40 8.87
C ALA A 83 21.06 -15.74 10.17
N GLU A 84 21.90 -16.78 10.16
CA GLU A 84 22.73 -17.17 11.30
C GLU A 84 23.79 -16.13 11.72
N PHE A 85 24.13 -15.20 10.82
CA PHE A 85 25.13 -14.16 11.07
C PHE A 85 24.53 -12.84 11.55
N TRP A 86 23.20 -12.76 11.68
CA TRP A 86 22.56 -11.57 12.25
C TRP A 86 22.69 -11.58 13.76
N SER A 87 23.10 -10.44 14.34
CA SER A 87 23.05 -10.27 15.79
C SER A 87 21.61 -10.11 16.26
N ASP A 88 21.33 -10.47 17.52
CA ASP A 88 20.02 -10.26 18.15
C ASP A 88 19.59 -8.79 18.11
N GLU A 89 20.54 -7.86 18.23
CA GLU A 89 20.30 -6.42 18.11
C GLU A 89 19.84 -6.05 16.69
N ALA A 90 20.51 -6.58 15.66
CA ALA A 90 20.14 -6.34 14.27
C ALA A 90 18.76 -6.92 13.94
N LEU A 91 18.44 -8.11 14.47
CA LEU A 91 17.14 -8.74 14.34
C LEU A 91 16.06 -7.92 15.04
N THR A 92 16.28 -7.50 16.28
CA THR A 92 15.35 -6.66 17.05
C THR A 92 15.07 -5.34 16.32
N ARG A 93 16.13 -4.71 15.77
CA ARG A 93 16.01 -3.47 14.98
C ARG A 93 15.22 -3.69 13.69
N LEU A 94 15.45 -4.82 13.01
CA LEU A 94 14.71 -5.19 11.81
C LEU A 94 13.23 -5.41 12.16
N GLU A 95 12.93 -6.24 13.15
CA GLU A 95 11.56 -6.54 13.59
C GLU A 95 10.79 -5.26 13.95
N GLY A 96 11.35 -4.41 14.81
CA GLY A 96 10.71 -3.15 15.18
C GLY A 96 10.51 -2.20 13.99
N GLY A 97 11.45 -2.17 13.05
CA GLY A 97 11.32 -1.39 11.81
C GLY A 97 10.24 -1.93 10.87
N LEU A 98 10.15 -3.25 10.71
CA LEU A 98 9.10 -3.91 9.92
C LEU A 98 7.72 -3.69 10.53
N ASP A 99 7.59 -3.84 11.85
CA ASP A 99 6.33 -3.57 12.58
C ASP A 99 5.89 -2.11 12.39
N GLY A 100 6.83 -1.17 12.48
CA GLY A 100 6.58 0.25 12.22
C GLY A 100 6.07 0.50 10.80
N LEU A 101 6.70 -0.10 9.79
CA LEU A 101 6.28 0.00 8.39
C LEU A 101 4.88 -0.58 8.16
N VAL A 102 4.62 -1.77 8.72
CA VAL A 102 3.31 -2.43 8.61
C VAL A 102 2.22 -1.60 9.28
N LEU A 103 2.48 -1.09 10.49
CA LEU A 103 1.54 -0.24 11.20
C LEU A 103 1.25 1.06 10.43
N ALA A 104 2.30 1.72 9.92
CA ALA A 104 2.15 2.94 9.12
C ALA A 104 1.31 2.68 7.86
N TRP A 105 1.57 1.58 7.16
CA TRP A 105 0.78 1.17 6.00
C TRP A 105 -0.68 0.90 6.36
N MET A 106 -0.95 0.17 7.45
CA MET A 106 -2.32 -0.12 7.90
C MET A 106 -3.09 1.17 8.26
N LEU A 107 -2.44 2.12 8.92
CA LEU A 107 -3.04 3.40 9.26
C LEU A 107 -3.33 4.25 8.02
N ALA A 108 -2.39 4.28 7.07
CA ALA A 108 -2.58 4.96 5.79
C ALA A 108 -3.75 4.35 4.99
N GLU A 109 -3.81 3.03 4.86
CA GLU A 109 -4.91 2.34 4.16
C GLU A 109 -6.26 2.59 4.84
N ARG A 110 -6.29 2.61 6.19
CA ARG A 110 -7.52 2.94 6.93
C ARG A 110 -7.98 4.37 6.67
N ALA A 111 -7.06 5.33 6.65
CA ALA A 111 -7.37 6.74 6.36
C ALA A 111 -7.88 6.90 4.92
N ASP A 112 -7.19 6.31 3.95
CA ASP A 112 -7.53 6.37 2.53
C ASP A 112 -8.89 5.69 2.26
N LYS A 113 -9.15 4.55 2.90
CA LYS A 113 -10.47 3.90 2.86
C LYS A 113 -11.57 4.81 3.40
N SER A 114 -11.34 5.45 4.55
CA SER A 114 -12.33 6.37 5.12
C SER A 114 -12.60 7.56 4.20
N ALA A 115 -11.58 8.08 3.51
CA ALA A 115 -11.75 9.14 2.51
C ALA A 115 -12.60 8.68 1.32
N ARG A 116 -12.31 7.49 0.76
CA ARG A 116 -13.10 6.88 -0.31
C ARG A 116 -14.56 6.70 0.08
N ASP A 117 -14.82 6.12 1.26
CA ASP A 117 -16.18 5.88 1.74
C ASP A 117 -16.98 7.19 1.87
N ARG A 118 -16.33 8.27 2.34
CA ARG A 118 -16.96 9.61 2.43
C ARG A 118 -17.23 10.23 1.07
N LEU A 119 -16.33 10.05 0.10
CA LEU A 119 -16.51 10.56 -1.26
C LEU A 119 -17.63 9.79 -1.98
N ALA A 120 -17.64 8.45 -1.88
CA ALA A 120 -18.71 7.61 -2.43
C ALA A 120 -20.09 8.01 -1.87
N ALA A 121 -20.20 8.21 -0.55
CA ALA A 121 -21.45 8.63 0.08
C ALA A 121 -21.98 9.98 -0.43
N ARG A 122 -21.09 10.90 -0.84
CA ARG A 122 -21.47 12.19 -1.44
C ARG A 122 -21.87 12.09 -2.91
N SER A 123 -21.42 11.04 -3.59
CA SER A 123 -21.64 10.82 -5.02
C SER A 123 -23.01 10.20 -5.32
N GLY A 124 -23.73 9.74 -4.30
CA GLY A 124 -25.00 8.99 -4.48
C GLY A 124 -24.82 7.58 -5.03
N GLU A 125 -23.61 7.20 -5.45
CA GLU A 125 -23.28 5.85 -5.89
C GLU A 125 -23.05 4.91 -4.69
N PRO A 126 -23.70 3.73 -4.66
CA PRO A 126 -23.42 2.74 -3.63
C PRO A 126 -21.99 2.24 -3.80
N ALA A 127 -21.22 2.24 -2.69
CA ALA A 127 -19.85 1.73 -2.68
C ALA A 127 -19.78 0.35 -3.35
N PRO A 128 -18.80 0.11 -4.25
CA PRO A 128 -18.69 -1.17 -4.94
C PRO A 128 -18.53 -2.28 -3.90
N GLN A 129 -19.57 -3.10 -3.76
CA GLN A 129 -19.56 -4.22 -2.83
C GLN A 129 -18.46 -5.17 -3.30
N ALA A 130 -17.36 -5.21 -2.53
CA ALA A 130 -16.31 -6.19 -2.71
C ALA A 130 -16.97 -7.56 -2.86
N ALA A 131 -16.84 -8.15 -4.06
CA ALA A 131 -17.50 -9.38 -4.43
C ALA A 131 -17.28 -10.42 -3.32
N ARG A 132 -18.31 -10.63 -2.49
CA ARG A 132 -18.33 -11.68 -1.48
C ARG A 132 -18.10 -12.98 -2.24
N ARG A 133 -16.86 -13.47 -2.21
CA ARG A 133 -16.53 -14.84 -2.58
C ARG A 133 -17.50 -15.72 -1.81
N LYS A 134 -18.53 -16.22 -2.48
CA LYS A 134 -19.45 -17.22 -1.92
C LYS A 134 -18.56 -18.39 -1.53
N ALA A 135 -18.33 -18.54 -0.22
CA ALA A 135 -17.68 -19.69 0.34
C ALA A 135 -18.47 -20.92 -0.12
N MET A 136 -17.85 -21.69 -1.00
CA MET A 136 -18.39 -22.93 -1.52
C MET A 136 -18.44 -23.92 -0.35
N PRO A 137 -19.61 -24.46 0.06
CA PRO A 137 -19.64 -25.45 1.13
C PRO A 137 -18.93 -26.71 0.62
N SER A 138 -17.78 -27.05 1.21
CA SER A 138 -17.09 -28.30 0.89
C SER A 138 -17.97 -29.47 1.35
N ARG A 139 -18.61 -30.15 0.40
CA ARG A 139 -19.21 -31.46 0.62
C ARG A 139 -18.08 -32.45 0.95
N ARG A 140 -17.77 -32.65 2.22
CA ARG A 140 -17.12 -33.89 2.66
C ARG A 140 -18.18 -34.97 2.78
N ALA A 141 -18.39 -35.66 1.67
CA ALA A 141 -18.85 -37.04 1.69
C ALA A 141 -17.62 -37.94 1.81
N ARG A 142 -17.51 -38.71 2.89
CA ARG A 142 -16.90 -40.04 2.80
C ARG A 142 -17.59 -41.00 3.76
N LYS A 143 -18.15 -42.02 3.14
CA LYS A 143 -18.82 -43.20 3.69
C LYS A 143 -17.79 -44.18 4.28
N ARG A 144 -18.25 -44.92 5.30
CA ARG A 144 -17.84 -46.24 5.80
C ARG A 144 -16.44 -46.40 6.37
#